data_AF-A0A529P1U9-F1
#
_entry.id   AF-A0A529P1U9-F1
#
_cell.length_a   1.000
_cell.length_b   1.000
_cell.length_c   1.000
_cell.angle_alpha   90.00
_cell.angle_beta   90.00
_cell.angle_gamma   90.00
#
_symmetry.space_group_name_H-M   'P 1'
#
loop_
_entity.id
_entity.type
_entity.pdbx_description
1 polymer ?
#
loop_
_entity_poly.entity_id
_entity_poly.type
_entity_poly.pdbx_seq_one_letter_code
_entity_poly.pdbx_strand_id
1 'polypeptide(L)'
;MANVEQVGQKKGPSLVIQLAMLVAVTAAAIGMGWLSGGYLKGTDAPASVPVAPENEGNTERPAESGKEAAGPTLVQLAPITTNLASPAEVWIRLEASVFYDTPQPAEMTEQIRQDLLALVRTLKMHQIEGASGYQHLKADLEERAAIRSGGHAKQILI
;
A
#
# COMPACT_ATOMS: atom_id res chain seq x y z
N MET A 1 44.53 -61.09 28.81
CA MET A 1 45.54 -60.24 28.15
C MET A 1 44.76 -59.26 27.28
N ALA A 2 44.59 -58.02 27.74
CA ALA A 2 43.82 -56.99 27.03
C ALA A 2 44.80 -56.03 26.34
N ASN A 3 44.81 -56.04 25.01
CA ASN A 3 45.48 -55.04 24.20
C ASN A 3 44.46 -53.94 23.93
N VAL A 4 44.66 -52.75 24.51
CA VAL A 4 43.83 -51.57 24.24
C VAL A 4 44.63 -50.66 23.31
N GLU A 5 44.24 -50.61 22.05
CA GLU A 5 44.69 -49.59 21.10
C GLU A 5 44.23 -48.20 21.59
N GLN A 6 45.18 -47.35 21.92
CA GLN A 6 44.92 -45.92 22.16
C GLN A 6 44.71 -45.20 20.83
N VAL A 7 43.49 -44.77 20.56
CA VAL A 7 43.17 -43.84 19.48
C VAL A 7 43.50 -42.42 19.94
N GLY A 8 44.49 -41.78 19.29
CA GLY A 8 44.95 -40.43 19.60
C GLY A 8 43.88 -39.35 19.44
N GLN A 9 43.67 -38.58 20.49
CA GLN A 9 42.68 -37.50 20.58
C GLN A 9 43.17 -36.27 19.77
N LYS A 10 42.46 -35.91 18.69
CA LYS A 10 42.79 -34.72 17.87
C LYS A 10 42.45 -33.43 18.64
N LYS A 11 43.45 -32.57 18.87
CA LYS A 11 43.28 -31.22 19.45
C LYS A 11 42.49 -30.33 18.48
N GLY A 12 41.39 -29.74 18.96
CA GLY A 12 40.62 -28.73 18.22
C GLY A 12 41.41 -27.43 18.03
N PRO A 13 40.99 -26.55 17.09
CA PRO A 13 41.70 -25.32 16.79
C PRO A 13 41.75 -24.40 18.02
N SER A 14 42.95 -23.88 18.31
CA SER A 14 43.24 -23.01 19.45
C SER A 14 42.29 -21.79 19.48
N LEU A 15 41.87 -21.37 20.68
CA LEU A 15 40.98 -20.23 20.89
C LEU A 15 41.52 -18.93 20.24
N VAL A 16 42.85 -18.80 20.15
CA VAL A 16 43.53 -17.69 19.44
C VAL A 16 43.22 -17.70 17.94
N ILE A 17 43.20 -18.88 17.32
CA ILE A 17 42.91 -19.03 15.88
C ILE A 17 41.45 -18.70 15.61
N GLN A 18 40.54 -19.10 16.50
CA GLN A 18 39.12 -18.75 16.39
C GLN A 18 38.90 -17.23 16.50
N LEU A 19 39.55 -16.57 17.47
CA LEU A 19 39.43 -15.14 17.65
C LEU A 19 40.03 -14.36 16.46
N ALA A 20 41.18 -14.80 15.96
CA ALA A 20 41.79 -14.21 14.77
C ALA A 20 40.88 -14.35 13.53
N MET A 21 40.25 -15.51 13.35
CA MET A 21 39.34 -15.75 12.24
C MET A 21 38.06 -14.89 12.35
N LEU A 22 37.52 -14.73 13.56
CA LEU A 22 36.35 -13.86 13.80
C LEU A 22 36.66 -12.40 13.45
N VAL A 23 37.81 -11.89 13.89
CA VAL A 23 38.25 -10.52 13.58
C VAL A 23 38.44 -10.34 12.07
N ALA A 24 39.07 -11.30 11.40
CA ALA A 24 39.29 -11.25 9.95
C ALA A 24 37.97 -11.19 9.17
N VAL A 25 36.99 -12.04 9.52
CA VAL A 25 35.67 -12.05 8.86
C VAL A 25 34.90 -10.75 9.12
N THR A 26 34.98 -10.22 10.35
CA THR A 26 34.30 -8.96 10.70
C THR A 26 34.89 -7.78 9.91
N ALA A 27 36.22 -7.71 9.79
CA ALA A 27 36.88 -6.68 9.00
C ALA A 27 36.52 -6.78 7.51
N ALA A 28 36.42 -8.01 6.96
CA ALA A 28 36.00 -8.22 5.58
C ALA A 28 34.55 -7.77 5.33
N ALA A 29 33.63 -8.03 6.28
CA ALA A 29 32.24 -7.59 6.19
C ALA A 29 32.10 -6.06 6.19
N ILE A 30 32.84 -5.37 7.08
CA ILE A 30 32.89 -3.91 7.13
C ILE A 30 33.45 -3.34 5.81
N GLY A 31 34.54 -3.93 5.31
CA GLY A 31 35.15 -3.53 4.04
C GLY A 31 34.20 -3.66 2.85
N MET A 32 33.49 -4.79 2.74
CA MET A 32 32.48 -5.02 1.70
C MET A 32 31.30 -4.06 1.80
N GLY A 33 30.84 -3.74 3.02
CA GLY A 33 29.78 -2.75 3.25
C GLY A 33 30.17 -1.34 2.78
N TRP A 34 31.41 -0.92 3.05
CA TRP A 34 31.88 0.40 2.63
C TRP A 34 32.08 0.49 1.10
N LEU A 35 32.61 -0.56 0.47
CA LEU A 35 32.79 -0.64 -0.98
C LEU A 35 31.46 -0.63 -1.74
N SER A 36 30.48 -1.43 -1.28
CA SER A 36 29.13 -1.45 -1.87
C SER A 36 28.39 -0.14 -1.67
N GLY A 37 28.47 0.48 -0.48
CA GLY A 37 27.90 1.80 -0.22
C GLY A 37 28.50 2.90 -1.10
N GLY A 38 29.80 2.86 -1.37
CA GLY A 38 30.46 3.77 -2.31
C GLY A 38 29.99 3.57 -3.76
N TYR A 39 29.82 2.31 -4.18
CA TYR A 39 29.32 1.97 -5.51
C TYR A 39 27.87 2.45 -5.75
N LEU A 40 27.00 2.27 -4.75
CA LEU A 40 25.61 2.76 -4.80
C LEU A 40 25.51 4.29 -4.79
N LYS A 41 26.51 4.99 -4.23
CA LYS A 41 26.55 6.46 -4.23
C LYS A 41 26.98 7.05 -5.58
N GLY A 42 27.63 6.25 -6.44
CA GLY A 42 28.03 6.64 -7.80
C GLY A 42 27.02 6.27 -8.90
N THR A 43 25.93 5.58 -8.55
CA THR A 43 24.78 5.39 -9.42
C THR A 43 23.79 6.52 -9.11
N ASP A 44 23.43 7.32 -10.11
CA ASP A 44 22.49 8.44 -9.96
C ASP A 44 21.29 8.02 -9.11
N ALA A 45 21.16 8.67 -7.95
CA ALA A 45 20.04 8.47 -7.07
C ALA A 45 18.75 8.74 -7.86
N PRO A 46 17.70 7.89 -7.76
CA PRO A 46 16.38 8.30 -8.20
C PRO A 46 16.04 9.59 -7.46
N ALA A 47 15.59 10.59 -8.22
CA ALA A 47 15.31 11.93 -7.75
C ALA A 47 14.65 11.90 -6.36
N SER A 48 15.29 12.57 -5.41
CA SER A 48 14.73 12.88 -4.10
C SER A 48 13.36 13.51 -4.31
N VAL A 49 12.30 12.76 -4.00
CA VAL A 49 10.97 13.34 -3.78
C VAL A 49 11.14 14.34 -2.63
N PRO A 50 10.89 15.64 -2.82
CA PRO A 50 11.06 16.60 -1.75
C PRO A 50 10.12 16.20 -0.61
N VAL A 51 10.71 16.06 0.57
CA VAL A 51 10.04 15.88 1.85
C VAL A 51 8.95 16.95 1.95
N ALA A 52 7.71 16.47 2.12
CA ALA A 52 6.56 17.32 2.35
C ALA A 52 6.81 18.23 3.56
N PRO A 53 6.70 19.56 3.44
CA PRO A 53 6.59 20.41 4.61
C PRO A 53 5.21 20.17 5.24
N GLU A 54 5.28 19.62 6.44
CA GLU A 54 4.43 19.84 7.60
C GLU A 54 3.36 20.96 7.47
N ASN A 55 2.15 20.59 7.89
CA ASN A 55 0.91 21.39 7.92
C ASN A 55 1.13 22.87 8.32
N GLU A 56 0.96 23.76 7.35
CA GLU A 56 0.48 25.12 7.59
C GLU A 56 -0.72 25.37 6.67
N GLY A 57 -1.82 25.82 7.28
CA GLY A 57 -3.08 26.05 6.60
C GLY A 57 -3.05 27.24 5.64
N ASN A 58 -4.05 27.21 4.76
CA ASN A 58 -4.53 28.30 3.91
C ASN A 58 -3.71 28.60 2.65
N THR A 59 -4.22 28.16 1.49
CA THR A 59 -4.89 29.04 0.51
C THR A 59 -5.11 28.23 -0.76
N GLU A 60 -6.38 28.12 -1.16
CA GLU A 60 -6.81 27.72 -2.51
C GLU A 60 -5.84 28.25 -3.58
N ARG A 61 -5.23 27.34 -4.34
CA ARG A 61 -4.89 27.65 -5.72
C ARG A 61 -5.89 26.93 -6.60
N PRO A 62 -6.74 27.67 -7.34
CA PRO A 62 -7.51 27.06 -8.40
C PRO A 62 -6.48 26.59 -9.43
N ALA A 63 -6.31 25.27 -9.55
CA ALA A 63 -5.62 24.72 -10.70
C ALA A 63 -6.42 25.13 -11.92
N GLU A 64 -5.75 25.87 -12.81
CA GLU A 64 -6.29 26.45 -14.04
C GLU A 64 -7.19 25.45 -14.78
N SER A 65 -8.45 25.84 -14.91
CA SER A 65 -9.30 25.44 -16.02
C SER A 65 -8.59 25.78 -17.33
N GLY A 66 -8.26 24.78 -18.16
CA GLY A 66 -7.63 25.07 -19.45
C GLY A 66 -7.25 23.91 -20.35
N LYS A 67 -7.57 22.67 -19.99
CA LYS A 67 -7.68 21.57 -20.97
C LYS A 67 -8.68 20.58 -20.40
N GLU A 68 -9.89 20.59 -20.93
CA GLU A 68 -10.78 19.44 -20.79
C GLU A 68 -9.97 18.23 -21.28
N ALA A 69 -9.56 17.38 -20.34
CA ALA A 69 -8.85 16.16 -20.68
C ALA A 69 -9.87 15.29 -21.45
N ALA A 70 -9.85 15.37 -22.78
CA ALA A 70 -10.75 14.57 -23.59
C ALA A 70 -10.36 13.10 -23.41
N GLY A 71 -11.16 12.36 -22.64
CA GLY A 71 -11.00 10.91 -22.47
C GLY A 71 -11.37 10.39 -21.09
N PRO A 72 -11.27 9.06 -20.91
CA PRO A 72 -11.60 8.43 -19.65
C PRO A 72 -10.70 8.93 -18.52
N THR A 73 -11.29 9.16 -17.36
CA THR A 73 -10.59 9.71 -16.20
C THR A 73 -10.83 8.83 -14.98
N LEU A 74 -9.76 8.54 -14.23
CA LEU A 74 -9.82 7.84 -12.97
C LEU A 74 -9.71 8.85 -11.82
N VAL A 75 -10.71 8.89 -10.94
CA VAL A 75 -10.76 9.82 -9.80
C VAL A 75 -10.85 9.03 -8.50
N GLN A 76 -9.88 9.25 -7.62
CA GLN A 76 -9.87 8.63 -6.28
C GLN A 76 -10.93 9.28 -5.38
N LEU A 77 -11.75 8.46 -4.73
CA LEU A 77 -12.67 8.92 -3.69
C LEU A 77 -11.92 9.15 -2.38
N ALA A 78 -12.38 10.14 -1.61
CA ALA A 78 -11.96 10.25 -0.23
C ALA A 78 -12.36 8.98 0.54
N PRO A 79 -11.48 8.40 1.37
CA PRO A 79 -11.75 7.16 2.09
C PRO A 79 -13.04 7.23 2.92
N ILE A 80 -13.86 6.19 2.82
CA ILE A 80 -15.12 6.06 3.56
C ILE A 80 -14.86 5.15 4.76
N THR A 81 -14.93 5.69 5.98
CA THR A 81 -14.84 4.90 7.21
C THR A 81 -16.14 5.00 7.99
N THR A 82 -16.78 3.87 8.27
CA THR A 82 -18.06 3.80 9.01
C THR A 82 -18.23 2.45 9.68
N ASN A 83 -19.21 2.33 10.58
CA ASN A 83 -19.67 1.07 11.09
C ASN A 83 -20.59 0.34 10.09
N LEU A 84 -20.63 -1.00 10.19
CA LEU A 84 -21.61 -1.84 9.51
C LEU A 84 -22.98 -1.78 10.23
N ALA A 85 -24.04 -2.21 9.55
CA ALA A 85 -25.37 -2.32 10.14
C ALA A 85 -25.44 -3.43 11.19
N SER A 86 -24.70 -4.52 11.00
CA SER A 86 -24.61 -5.62 11.94
C SER A 86 -23.35 -6.46 11.69
N PRO A 87 -22.51 -6.70 12.72
CA PRO A 87 -22.57 -6.10 14.06
C PRO A 87 -22.20 -4.59 14.03
N ALA A 88 -22.79 -3.78 14.91
CA ALA A 88 -22.61 -2.32 14.89
C ALA A 88 -21.22 -1.87 15.39
N GLU A 89 -20.54 -2.72 16.14
CA GLU A 89 -19.19 -2.52 16.65
C GLU A 89 -18.09 -2.73 15.59
N VAL A 90 -18.42 -3.34 14.45
CA VAL A 90 -17.46 -3.56 13.36
C VAL A 90 -17.38 -2.32 12.49
N TRP A 91 -16.16 -1.85 12.27
CA TRP A 91 -15.85 -0.74 11.38
C TRP A 91 -15.30 -1.26 10.05
N ILE A 92 -15.65 -0.58 8.96
CA ILE A 92 -15.16 -0.81 7.61
C ILE A 92 -14.53 0.47 7.09
N ARG A 93 -13.41 0.33 6.38
CA ARG A 93 -12.78 1.38 5.59
C ARG A 93 -12.81 0.97 4.12
N LEU A 94 -13.52 1.73 3.30
CA LEU A 94 -13.60 1.56 1.85
C LEU A 94 -12.72 2.62 1.19
N GLU A 95 -11.71 2.17 0.46
CA GLU A 95 -10.92 2.99 -0.44
C GLU A 95 -11.32 2.63 -1.84
N ALA A 96 -11.72 3.61 -2.64
CA ALA A 96 -12.19 3.33 -3.98
C ALA A 96 -11.90 4.48 -4.94
N SER A 97 -11.78 4.16 -6.22
CA SER A 97 -11.70 5.11 -7.32
C SER A 97 -12.86 4.91 -8.29
N VAL A 98 -13.34 6.00 -8.87
CA VAL A 98 -14.36 6.00 -9.92
C VAL A 98 -13.69 6.19 -11.27
N PHE A 99 -13.95 5.27 -12.19
CA PHE A 99 -13.54 5.39 -13.58
C PHE A 99 -14.69 6.00 -14.38
N TYR A 100 -14.49 7.21 -14.88
CA TYR A 100 -15.44 7.93 -15.72
C TYR A 100 -15.10 7.81 -17.20
N ASP A 101 -16.11 7.82 -18.07
CA ASP A 101 -15.91 7.88 -19.52
C ASP A 101 -15.31 9.20 -20.02
N THR A 102 -15.58 10.28 -19.31
CA THR A 102 -15.19 11.65 -19.59
C THR A 102 -14.94 12.38 -18.26
N PRO A 103 -14.18 13.48 -18.22
CA PRO A 103 -14.01 14.23 -16.99
C PRO A 103 -15.36 14.73 -16.46
N GLN A 104 -15.60 14.47 -15.18
CA GLN A 104 -16.81 14.91 -14.49
C GLN A 104 -16.49 15.99 -13.45
N PRO A 105 -17.44 16.87 -13.11
CA PRO A 105 -17.27 17.83 -12.04
C PRO A 105 -16.94 17.14 -10.71
N ALA A 106 -16.10 17.79 -9.88
CA ALA A 106 -15.73 17.26 -8.56
C ALA A 106 -16.97 17.00 -7.66
N GLU A 107 -18.02 17.82 -7.81
CA GLU A 107 -19.30 17.65 -7.10
C GLU A 107 -19.95 16.29 -7.38
N MET A 108 -19.87 15.77 -8.60
CA MET A 108 -20.42 14.45 -8.94
C MET A 108 -19.72 13.34 -8.16
N THR A 109 -18.39 13.42 -8.07
CA THR A 109 -17.58 12.46 -7.30
C THR A 109 -17.96 12.49 -5.82
N GLU A 110 -18.21 13.67 -5.26
CA GLU A 110 -18.65 13.82 -3.88
C GLU A 110 -20.08 13.30 -3.64
N GLN A 111 -21.00 13.50 -4.58
CA GLN A 111 -22.35 12.92 -4.53
C GLN A 111 -22.32 11.39 -4.56
N ILE A 112 -21.49 10.79 -5.42
CA ILE A 112 -21.26 9.34 -5.44
C ILE A 112 -20.75 8.90 -4.07
N ARG A 113 -19.69 9.53 -3.53
CA ARG A 113 -19.12 9.19 -2.23
C ARG A 113 -20.17 9.19 -1.10
N GLN A 114 -21.04 10.20 -1.07
CA GLN A 114 -22.11 10.30 -0.07
C GLN A 114 -23.14 9.17 -0.19
N ASP A 115 -23.52 8.79 -1.41
CA ASP A 115 -24.42 7.67 -1.65
C ASP A 115 -23.77 6.32 -1.29
N LEU A 116 -22.49 6.13 -1.62
CA LEU A 116 -21.74 4.92 -1.24
C LEU A 116 -21.61 4.81 0.28
N LEU A 117 -21.35 5.92 1.00
CA LEU A 117 -21.38 5.94 2.46
C LEU A 117 -22.74 5.48 3.01
N ALA A 118 -23.84 5.96 2.42
CA ALA A 118 -25.18 5.56 2.81
C ALA A 118 -25.41 4.05 2.57
N LEU A 119 -24.96 3.51 1.44
CA LEU A 119 -25.00 2.07 1.16
C LEU A 119 -24.21 1.27 2.19
N VAL A 120 -22.93 1.62 2.40
CA VAL A 120 -22.01 0.86 3.25
C VAL A 120 -22.55 0.75 4.68
N ARG A 121 -23.19 1.80 5.18
CA ARG A 121 -23.81 1.83 6.52
C ARG A 121 -24.99 0.84 6.68
N THR A 122 -25.55 0.34 5.58
CA THR A 122 -26.64 -0.65 5.60
C THR A 122 -26.15 -2.11 5.48
N LEU A 123 -24.87 -2.31 5.18
CA LEU A 123 -24.30 -3.63 4.95
C LEU A 123 -24.15 -4.41 6.26
N LYS A 124 -24.42 -5.72 6.20
CA LYS A 124 -24.13 -6.67 7.27
C LYS A 124 -22.87 -7.45 6.94
N MET A 125 -22.11 -7.85 7.95
CA MET A 125 -20.82 -8.53 7.79
C MET A 125 -20.90 -9.73 6.82
N HIS A 126 -21.88 -10.62 7.03
CA HIS A 126 -22.05 -11.82 6.21
C HIS A 126 -22.41 -11.56 4.73
N GLN A 127 -22.77 -10.32 4.34
CA GLN A 127 -23.08 -9.98 2.94
C GLN A 127 -21.83 -9.64 2.13
N ILE A 128 -20.76 -9.23 2.80
CA ILE A 128 -19.50 -8.78 2.18
C ILE A 128 -18.34 -9.76 2.43
N GLU A 129 -18.60 -10.87 3.12
CA GLU A 129 -17.62 -11.91 3.38
C GLU A 129 -17.41 -12.82 2.16
N GLY A 130 -16.15 -13.20 1.96
CA GLY A 130 -15.75 -14.12 0.90
C GLY A 130 -15.81 -13.54 -0.52
N ALA A 131 -15.47 -14.37 -1.51
CA ALA A 131 -15.35 -13.94 -2.89
C ALA A 131 -16.68 -13.48 -3.50
N SER A 132 -17.77 -14.22 -3.25
CA SER A 132 -19.10 -13.85 -3.75
C SER A 132 -19.62 -12.57 -3.12
N GLY A 133 -19.43 -12.38 -1.80
CA GLY A 133 -19.80 -11.15 -1.10
C GLY A 133 -19.08 -9.92 -1.67
N TYR A 134 -17.79 -10.04 -1.97
CA TYR A 134 -17.04 -9.00 -2.66
C TYR A 134 -17.60 -8.65 -4.04
N GLN A 135 -17.97 -9.66 -4.85
CA GLN A 135 -18.55 -9.40 -6.19
C GLN A 135 -19.91 -8.68 -6.10
N HIS A 136 -20.75 -9.07 -5.15
CA HIS A 136 -22.02 -8.37 -4.91
C HIS A 136 -21.81 -6.95 -4.41
N LEU A 137 -20.91 -6.74 -3.45
CA LEU A 137 -20.54 -5.41 -2.98
C LEU A 137 -20.06 -4.52 -4.14
N LYS A 138 -19.15 -5.02 -4.97
CA LYS A 138 -18.64 -4.28 -6.12
C LYS A 138 -19.77 -3.93 -7.10
N ALA A 139 -20.65 -4.87 -7.42
CA ALA A 139 -21.78 -4.64 -8.31
C ALA A 139 -22.73 -3.56 -7.75
N ASP A 140 -23.05 -3.63 -6.46
CA ASP A 140 -23.92 -2.64 -5.79
C ASP A 140 -23.29 -1.24 -5.79
N LEU A 141 -21.98 -1.14 -5.54
CA LEU A 141 -21.23 0.12 -5.60
C LEU A 141 -21.21 0.69 -7.02
N GLU A 142 -21.00 -0.15 -8.03
CA GLU A 142 -21.00 0.24 -9.44
C GLU A 142 -22.38 0.71 -9.91
N GLU A 143 -23.45 0.01 -9.53
CA GLU A 143 -24.83 0.40 -9.82
C GLU A 143 -25.15 1.77 -9.22
N ARG A 144 -24.81 1.96 -7.94
CA ARG A 144 -25.01 3.24 -7.24
C ARG A 144 -24.25 4.37 -7.91
N ALA A 145 -22.98 4.17 -8.21
CA ALA A 145 -22.16 5.16 -8.91
C ALA A 145 -22.71 5.50 -10.30
N ALA A 146 -23.16 4.50 -11.07
CA ALA A 146 -23.79 4.70 -12.37
C ALA A 146 -25.08 5.51 -12.26
N ILE A 147 -25.95 5.20 -11.29
CA ILE A 147 -27.20 5.96 -11.06
C ILE A 147 -26.90 7.41 -10.70
N ARG A 148 -25.97 7.66 -9.77
CA ARG A 148 -25.62 9.02 -9.32
C ARG A 148 -24.94 9.85 -10.39
N SER A 149 -24.18 9.22 -11.27
CA SER A 149 -23.47 9.89 -12.37
C SER A 149 -24.28 9.97 -13.66
N GLY A 150 -25.53 9.50 -13.70
CA GLY A 150 -26.28 9.42 -14.96
C GLY A 150 -25.65 8.50 -16.01
N GLY A 151 -24.85 7.52 -15.56
CA GLY A 151 -24.17 6.53 -16.41
C GLY A 151 -22.74 6.88 -16.80
N HIS A 152 -22.18 8.00 -16.35
CA HIS A 152 -20.80 8.38 -16.65
C HIS A 152 -19.74 7.56 -15.90
N ALA A 153 -20.05 7.11 -14.68
CA ALA A 153 -19.21 6.17 -13.94
C ALA A 153 -19.34 4.77 -14.56
N LYS A 154 -18.26 4.25 -15.14
CA LYS A 154 -18.24 2.94 -15.81
C LYS A 154 -17.76 1.82 -14.90
N GLN A 155 -16.91 2.14 -13.93
CA GLN A 155 -16.34 1.14 -13.04
C GLN A 155 -15.95 1.75 -11.70
N ILE A 156 -16.02 0.94 -10.64
CA ILE A 156 -15.44 1.23 -9.34
C ILE A 156 -14.24 0.29 -9.12
N LEU A 157 -13.12 0.86 -8.69
CA LEU A 157 -11.92 0.15 -8.28
C LEU A 157 -11.82 0.26 -6.77
N ILE A 158 -11.62 -0.88 -6.09
CA ILE A 158 -11.63 -1.02 -4.62
C ILE A 158 -10.32 -1.68 -4.19
#